data_AF-A0A1Q7URF7-F1
#
_entry.id   AF-A0A1Q7URF7-F1
#
_cell.length_a   1.000
_cell.length_b   1.000
_cell.length_c   1.000
_cell.angle_alpha   90.00
_cell.angle_beta   90.00
_cell.angle_gamma   90.00
#
_symmetry.space_group_name_H-M   'P 1'
#
loop_
_entity.id
_entity.type
_entity.pdbx_description
1 polymer ?
#
loop_
_entity_poly.entity_id
_entity_poly.type
_entity_poly.pdbx_seq_one_letter_code
_entity_poly.pdbx_strand_id
1 'polypeptide(L)'
;MVDLKQTLSRFLSIPGVWQAILVGRDGLMIEGLTRDGKDDMEAVGAIMTTGLSTAEALGQEISRGSVVGVLMEYENGLVSVDPLGDFALLVTLSENASNIARVRHLAKTSRSEILEALDIA
;
A
#
# COMPACT_ATOMS: atom_id res chain seq x y z
N MET A 1 -16.87 13.87 4.99
CA MET A 1 -15.47 13.63 5.42
C MET A 1 -15.21 12.16 5.19
N VAL A 2 -14.24 11.83 4.35
CA VAL A 2 -13.90 10.42 4.07
C VAL A 2 -13.23 9.83 5.30
N ASP A 3 -13.66 8.63 5.70
CA ASP A 3 -13.05 7.89 6.80
C ASP A 3 -11.98 6.94 6.25
N LEU A 4 -10.70 7.31 6.41
CA LEU A 4 -9.55 6.50 5.97
C LEU A 4 -9.54 5.13 6.62
N LYS A 5 -9.92 5.04 7.90
CA LYS A 5 -9.99 3.77 8.63
C LYS A 5 -11.07 2.88 8.04
N GLN A 6 -12.24 3.43 7.72
CA GLN A 6 -13.28 2.69 7.00
C GLN A 6 -12.76 2.22 5.63
N THR A 7 -12.04 3.08 4.90
CA THR A 7 -11.45 2.70 3.62
C THR A 7 -10.46 1.53 3.75
N LEU A 8 -9.51 1.61 4.68
CA LEU A 8 -8.54 0.55 4.91
C LEU A 8 -9.20 -0.75 5.38
N SER A 9 -10.30 -0.68 6.15
CA SER A 9 -11.00 -1.87 6.63
C SER A 9 -11.56 -2.73 5.49
N ARG A 10 -11.87 -2.12 4.33
CA ARG A 10 -12.30 -2.86 3.13
C ARG A 10 -11.20 -3.79 2.62
N PHE A 11 -9.92 -3.45 2.80
CA PHE A 11 -8.81 -4.33 2.42
C PHE A 11 -8.73 -5.54 3.34
N LEU A 12 -8.89 -5.36 4.66
CA LEU A 12 -8.91 -6.46 5.64
C LEU A 12 -10.11 -7.40 5.47
N SER A 13 -11.15 -6.99 4.71
CA SER A 13 -12.28 -7.85 4.32
C SER A 13 -11.95 -8.82 3.17
N ILE A 14 -10.80 -8.62 2.50
CA ILE A 14 -10.31 -9.54 1.47
C ILE A 14 -9.65 -10.73 2.18
N PRO A 15 -10.05 -11.99 1.88
CA PRO A 15 -9.45 -13.16 2.50
C PRO A 15 -7.93 -13.21 2.32
N GLY A 16 -7.22 -13.47 3.42
CA GLY A 16 -5.77 -13.52 3.47
C GLY A 16 -5.08 -12.16 3.64
N VAL A 17 -5.77 -11.03 3.50
CA VAL A 17 -5.19 -9.71 3.84
C VAL A 17 -5.27 -9.52 5.36
N TRP A 18 -4.12 -9.33 6.00
CA TRP A 18 -4.08 -9.08 7.45
C TRP A 18 -3.68 -7.65 7.81
N GLN A 19 -3.12 -6.88 6.87
CA GLN A 19 -2.71 -5.51 7.13
C GLN A 19 -2.87 -4.61 5.91
N ALA A 20 -3.27 -3.37 6.16
CA ALA A 20 -3.31 -2.28 5.18
C ALA A 20 -2.81 -1.01 5.85
N ILE A 21 -1.84 -0.33 5.23
CA ILE A 21 -1.18 0.86 5.75
C ILE A 21 -1.19 1.92 4.66
N LEU A 22 -1.55 3.14 5.04
CA LEU A 22 -1.37 4.34 4.25
C LEU A 22 -0.18 5.11 4.83
N VAL A 23 0.85 5.34 4.02
CA VAL A 23 2.10 6.01 4.43
C VAL A 23 2.41 7.15 3.47
N GLY A 24 2.88 8.28 4.01
CA GLY A 24 3.39 9.39 3.20
C GLY A 24 4.66 9.02 2.45
N ARG A 25 5.00 9.78 1.40
CA ARG A 25 6.29 9.63 0.69
C ARG A 25 7.51 9.87 1.60
N ASP A 26 7.32 10.56 2.72
CA ASP A 26 8.33 10.84 3.75
C ASP A 26 8.56 9.66 4.72
N GLY A 27 7.76 8.59 4.62
CA GLY A 27 7.85 7.42 5.50
C GLY A 27 7.03 7.54 6.78
N LEU A 28 6.29 8.62 6.98
CA LEU A 28 5.40 8.78 8.13
C LEU A 28 4.07 8.06 7.86
N MET A 29 3.66 7.22 8.81
CA MET A 29 2.37 6.53 8.72
C MET A 29 1.23 7.55 8.85
N ILE A 30 0.29 7.52 7.92
CA ILE A 30 -0.92 8.34 7.93
C ILE A 30 -2.04 7.61 8.67
N GLU A 31 -2.27 6.34 8.32
CA GLU A 31 -3.28 5.47 8.95
C GLU A 31 -2.90 4.01 8.70
N GLY A 32 -3.29 3.11 9.61
CA GLY A 32 -2.97 1.68 9.51
C GLY A 32 -4.00 0.80 10.19
N LEU A 33 -4.31 -0.32 9.56
CA LEU A 33 -5.13 -1.38 10.14
C LEU A 33 -4.41 -2.71 10.04
N THR A 34 -4.45 -3.47 11.13
CA THR A 34 -3.93 -4.84 11.21
C THR A 34 -4.95 -5.74 11.90
N ARG A 35 -5.03 -7.00 11.48
CA ARG A 35 -5.90 -8.02 12.09
C ARG A 35 -5.31 -8.55 13.40
N ASP A 36 -3.98 -8.71 13.46
CA ASP A 36 -3.34 -9.50 14.52
C ASP A 36 -2.36 -8.71 15.41
N GLY A 37 -2.20 -7.40 15.23
CA GLY A 37 -1.53 -6.50 16.18
C GLY A 37 -0.05 -6.78 16.47
N LYS A 38 0.59 -7.70 15.73
CA LYS A 38 1.97 -8.15 15.97
C LYS A 38 3.02 -7.38 15.19
N ASP A 39 2.66 -6.83 14.04
CA ASP A 39 3.59 -6.15 13.15
C ASP A 39 3.69 -4.66 13.50
N ASP A 40 4.92 -4.13 13.50
CA ASP A 40 5.18 -2.70 13.62
C ASP A 40 4.83 -2.00 12.30
N MET A 41 3.60 -1.47 12.23
CA MET A 41 3.07 -0.82 11.03
C MET A 41 3.87 0.43 10.62
N GLU A 42 4.41 1.17 11.58
CA GLU A 42 5.23 2.35 11.30
C GLU A 42 6.54 1.93 10.65
N ALA A 43 7.20 0.90 11.19
CA ALA A 43 8.40 0.33 10.59
C ALA A 43 8.14 -0.22 9.18
N VAL A 44 7.05 -0.96 8.98
CA VAL A 44 6.66 -1.47 7.64
C VAL A 44 6.47 -0.31 6.66
N GLY A 45 5.71 0.73 7.03
CA GLY A 45 5.49 1.91 6.20
C GLY A 45 6.78 2.60 5.79
N ALA A 46 7.69 2.83 6.74
CA ALA A 46 8.98 3.48 6.49
C ALA A 46 9.92 2.64 5.61
N ILE A 47 9.96 1.31 5.79
CA ILE A 47 10.74 0.41 4.93
C ILE A 47 10.20 0.46 3.49
N MET A 48 8.87 0.52 3.33
CA MET A 48 8.24 0.50 2.02
C MET A 48 8.50 1.75 1.18
N THR A 49 8.69 2.93 1.78
CA THR A 49 9.10 4.12 1.01
C THR A 49 10.47 3.93 0.37
N THR A 50 11.42 3.35 1.11
CA THR A 50 12.75 2.99 0.58
C THR A 50 12.66 1.94 -0.53
N GLY A 51 11.82 0.92 -0.34
CA GLY A 51 11.55 -0.11 -1.34
C GLY A 51 11.00 0.48 -2.64
N LEU A 52 10.08 1.44 -2.55
CA LEU A 52 9.54 2.13 -3.72
C LEU A 52 10.61 2.98 -4.42
N SER A 53 11.41 3.77 -3.69
CA SER A 53 12.49 4.56 -4.30
C SER A 53 13.48 3.68 -5.06
N THR A 54 13.74 2.47 -4.56
CA THR A 54 14.56 1.48 -5.26
C THR A 54 13.90 1.03 -6.57
N ALA A 55 12.60 0.74 -6.55
CA ALA A 55 11.83 0.37 -7.74
C ALA A 55 11.76 1.52 -8.77
N GLU A 56 11.65 2.77 -8.31
CA GLU A 56 11.67 3.97 -9.16
C GLU A 56 13.03 4.15 -9.85
N ALA A 57 14.13 4.00 -9.11
CA ALA A 57 15.47 4.04 -9.67
C ALA A 57 15.68 2.97 -10.75
N LEU A 58 15.21 1.75 -10.51
CA LEU A 58 15.24 0.68 -11.51
C LEU A 58 14.42 1.07 -12.75
N GLY A 59 13.17 1.51 -12.58
CA GLY A 59 12.30 1.91 -13.69
C GLY A 59 12.89 3.00 -14.58
N GLN A 60 13.61 3.95 -13.97
CA GLN A 60 14.37 4.97 -14.67
C GLN A 60 15.52 4.38 -15.49
N GLU A 61 16.33 3.52 -14.88
CA GLU A 61 17.48 2.86 -15.53
C GLU A 61 17.05 2.04 -16.76
N ILE A 62 15.93 1.32 -16.67
CA ILE A 62 15.41 0.50 -17.77
C ILE A 62 14.43 1.23 -18.70
N SER A 63 14.28 2.55 -18.55
CA SER A 63 13.40 3.40 -19.37
C SER A 63 11.95 2.91 -19.44
N ARG A 64 11.37 2.50 -18.30
CA ARG A 64 9.99 2.00 -18.20
C ARG A 64 9.01 2.99 -17.55
N GLY A 65 9.47 4.21 -17.26
CA GLY A 65 8.64 5.25 -16.66
C GLY A 65 8.37 5.00 -15.17
N SER A 66 7.33 5.66 -14.65
CA SER A 66 6.98 5.64 -13.23
C SER A 66 6.47 4.28 -12.75
N VAL A 67 6.76 3.96 -11.49
CA VAL A 67 6.24 2.75 -10.85
C VAL A 67 4.72 2.87 -10.69
N VAL A 68 3.99 1.92 -11.28
CA VAL A 68 2.53 1.79 -11.11
C VAL A 68 2.15 0.82 -9.98
N GLY A 69 3.15 0.16 -9.39
CA GLY A 69 3.06 -0.57 -8.13
C GLY A 69 4.07 -1.72 -8.06
N VAL A 70 4.29 -2.20 -6.85
CA VAL A 70 5.31 -3.20 -6.50
C VAL A 70 4.65 -4.39 -5.85
N LEU A 71 5.11 -5.60 -6.17
CA LEU A 71 4.74 -6.83 -5.49
C LEU A 71 6.01 -7.53 -5.02
N MET A 72 6.09 -7.85 -3.74
CA MET A 72 7.19 -8.61 -3.16
C MET A 72 6.63 -9.88 -2.54
N GLU A 73 7.09 -11.02 -3.02
CA GLU A 73 6.68 -12.33 -2.53
C GLU A 73 7.74 -12.89 -1.60
N TYR A 74 7.29 -13.41 -0.47
CA TYR A 74 8.09 -14.08 0.55
C TYR A 74 7.59 -15.51 0.68
N GLU A 75 8.41 -16.37 1.29
CA GLU A 75 8.01 -17.76 1.56
C GLU A 75 6.68 -17.85 2.34
N ASN A 76 6.41 -16.85 3.19
CA ASN A 76 5.25 -16.80 4.09
C ASN A 76 4.43 -15.52 3.92
N GLY A 77 4.11 -15.16 2.67
CA GLY A 77 3.20 -14.07 2.36
C GLY A 77 3.73 -13.11 1.31
N LEU A 78 3.04 -11.99 1.12
CA LEU A 78 3.44 -10.97 0.16
C LEU A 78 3.12 -9.57 0.66
N VAL A 79 3.80 -8.59 0.04
CA VAL A 79 3.56 -7.16 0.19
C VAL A 79 3.18 -6.60 -1.19
N SER A 80 2.03 -5.94 -1.29
CA SER A 80 1.65 -5.12 -2.45
C SER A 80 1.76 -3.65 -2.08
N VAL A 81 2.40 -2.87 -2.96
CA VAL A 81 2.50 -1.41 -2.85
C VAL A 81 1.83 -0.79 -4.06
N ASP A 82 0.89 0.10 -3.81
CA ASP A 82 0.19 0.86 -4.83
C ASP A 82 0.45 2.37 -4.58
N PRO A 83 1.34 3.00 -5.37
CA PRO A 83 1.60 4.44 -5.27
C PRO A 83 0.35 5.27 -5.56
N LEU A 84 0.06 6.26 -4.72
CA LEU A 84 -1.05 7.19 -4.87
C LEU A 84 -0.53 8.54 -5.37
N GLY A 85 0.11 8.52 -6.54
CA GLY A 85 0.81 9.69 -7.09
C GLY A 85 2.06 10.04 -6.28
N ASP A 86 2.30 11.34 -6.10
CA ASP A 86 3.50 11.86 -5.42
C ASP A 86 3.30 12.10 -3.92
N PHE A 87 2.25 11.53 -3.34
CA PHE A 87 1.77 11.93 -2.02
C PHE A 87 1.92 10.84 -0.97
N ALA A 88 1.38 9.66 -1.28
CA ALA A 88 1.27 8.56 -0.34
C ALA A 88 1.35 7.22 -1.07
N LEU A 89 1.59 6.16 -0.30
CA LEU A 89 1.64 4.78 -0.74
C LEU A 89 0.60 4.00 0.05
N LEU A 90 -0.17 3.17 -0.65
CA LEU A 90 -0.95 2.13 0.00
C LEU A 90 -0.13 0.84 0.03
N VAL A 91 0.11 0.32 1.22
CA VAL A 91 0.83 -0.93 1.48
C VAL A 91 -0.15 -1.95 2.02
N THR A 92 -0.17 -3.15 1.46
CA THR A 92 -1.02 -4.25 1.93
C THR A 92 -0.23 -5.54 2.07
N LEU A 93 -0.46 -6.27 3.15
CA LEU A 93 0.19 -7.56 3.42
C LEU A 93 -0.84 -8.68 3.35
N SER A 94 -0.49 -9.76 2.66
CA SER A 94 -1.39 -10.88 2.40
C SER A 94 -0.72 -12.25 2.54
N GLU A 95 -1.47 -13.27 2.98
CA GLU A 95 -0.97 -14.64 3.27
C GLU A 95 -0.39 -15.32 2.03
N ASN A 96 -0.88 -14.95 0.84
CA ASN A 96 -0.43 -15.45 -0.44
C ASN A 96 -1.06 -14.61 -1.58
N ALA A 97 -0.72 -14.95 -2.82
CA ALA A 97 -1.14 -14.24 -4.03
C ALA A 97 -2.61 -14.48 -4.47
N SER A 98 -3.38 -15.34 -3.80
CA SER A 98 -4.70 -15.77 -4.29
C SER A 98 -5.70 -14.62 -4.50
N ASN A 99 -5.58 -13.52 -3.74
CA ASN A 99 -6.48 -12.37 -3.83
C ASN A 99 -5.80 -11.08 -4.32
N ILE A 100 -4.58 -11.14 -4.86
CA ILE A 100 -3.83 -9.93 -5.24
C ILE A 100 -4.56 -9.06 -6.27
N ALA A 101 -5.23 -9.68 -7.24
CA ALA A 101 -6.00 -8.95 -8.24
C ALA A 101 -7.13 -8.12 -7.60
N ARG A 102 -7.76 -8.67 -6.55
CA ARG A 102 -8.84 -8.00 -5.82
C ARG A 102 -8.29 -6.87 -4.95
N VAL A 103 -7.11 -7.05 -4.34
CA VAL A 103 -6.39 -6.00 -3.61
C VAL A 103 -6.08 -4.82 -4.53
N ARG A 104 -5.43 -5.06 -5.68
CA ARG A 104 -5.05 -3.99 -6.63
C ARG A 104 -6.26 -3.32 -7.27
N HIS A 105 -7.33 -4.08 -7.52
CA HIS A 105 -8.60 -3.51 -7.98
C HIS A 105 -9.16 -2.53 -6.94
N LEU A 106 -9.24 -2.94 -5.67
CA LEU A 106 -9.75 -2.10 -4.59
C LEU A 106 -8.87 -0.87 -4.36
N ALA A 107 -7.54 -1.00 -4.44
CA ALA A 107 -6.60 0.12 -4.39
C ALA A 107 -6.89 1.13 -5.49
N LYS A 108 -7.04 0.66 -6.73
CA LYS A 108 -7.34 1.52 -7.89
C LYS A 108 -8.68 2.24 -7.75
N THR A 109 -9.74 1.56 -7.31
CA THR A 109 -11.07 2.16 -7.18
C THR A 109 -11.20 3.08 -5.97
N SER A 110 -10.43 2.83 -4.90
CA SER A 110 -10.45 3.68 -3.70
C SER A 110 -9.52 4.90 -3.82
N ARG A 111 -8.71 4.98 -4.89
CA ARG A 111 -7.70 6.04 -5.06
C ARG A 111 -8.25 7.45 -4.88
N SER A 112 -9.34 7.80 -5.58
CA SER A 112 -9.89 9.16 -5.51
C SER A 112 -10.40 9.49 -4.11
N GLU A 113 -11.11 8.55 -3.48
CA GLU A 113 -11.60 8.69 -2.10
C GLU A 113 -10.44 8.89 -1.11
N ILE A 114 -9.35 8.15 -1.25
CA ILE A 114 -8.16 8.30 -0.40
C ILE A 114 -7.51 9.67 -0.62
N LEU A 115 -7.33 10.12 -1.87
CA LEU A 115 -6.72 11.42 -2.15
C LEU A 115 -7.56 12.59 -1.66
N GLU A 116 -8.89 12.50 -1.75
CA GLU A 116 -9.82 13.47 -1.16
C GLU A 116 -9.68 13.50 0.37
N ALA A 117 -9.54 12.35 1.02
CA ALA A 117 -9.36 12.28 2.47
C ALA A 117 -8.05 12.93 2.97
N LEU A 118 -7.05 13.01 2.10
CA LEU A 118 -5.77 13.62 2.39
C LEU A 118 -5.74 15.14 2.09
N ASP A 119 -6.84 15.73 1.62
CA ASP A 119 -6.91 17.10 1.09
C ASP A 119 -5.93 17.34 -0.09
N ILE A 120 -5.75 16.32 -0.93
CA ILE A 120 -4.78 16.28 -2.04
C ILE A 120 -5.47 16.24 -3.42
N ALA A 121 -6.80 16.21 -3.44
CA ALA A 121 -7.61 16.16 -4.66
C ALA A 121 -7.73 17.51 -5.39
#